data_AF-A0A971BZS5-F1
#
_entry.id   AF-A0A971BZS5-F1
#
_cell.length_a   1.000
_cell.length_b   1.000
_cell.length_c   1.000
_cell.angle_alpha   90.00
_cell.angle_beta   90.00
_cell.angle_gamma   90.00
#
_symmetry.space_group_name_H-M   'P 1'
#
loop_
_entity.id
_entity.type
_entity.pdbx_description
1 polymer ?
#
loop_
_entity_poly.entity_id
_entity_poly.type
_entity_poly.pdbx_seq_one_letter_code
_entity_poly.pdbx_strand_id
1 'polypeptide(L)' 'MPGSEEGIEVAGRTLDEAVEKGLEQLNLRRDQVDIQILADGARTLLGFRPGQARVRL' A
#
# COMPACT_ATOMS: atom_id res chain seq x y z
N MET A 1 -22.00 5.48 -13.95
CA MET A 1 -21.38 6.09 -12.75
C MET A 1 -19.96 5.56 -12.63
N PRO A 2 -18.90 6.28 -13.04
CA PRO A 2 -17.54 5.83 -12.79
C PRO A 2 -16.98 6.54 -11.56
N GLY A 3 -17.08 5.88 -10.41
CA GLY A 3 -16.09 6.05 -9.35
C GLY A 3 -14.94 5.10 -9.64
N SER A 4 -14.26 5.28 -10.77
CA SER A 4 -13.03 4.54 -11.07
C SER A 4 -11.89 5.36 -10.51
N GLU A 5 -11.66 5.18 -9.23
CA GLU A 5 -10.40 5.58 -8.62
C GLU A 5 -9.35 4.55 -9.10
N GLU A 6 -8.79 4.78 -10.29
CA GLU A 6 -7.94 3.87 -11.05
C GLU A 6 -6.57 3.67 -10.38
N GLY A 7 -6.51 2.81 -9.37
CA GLY A 7 -5.28 2.41 -8.71
C GLY A 7 -5.46 1.09 -7.97
N ILE A 8 -4.39 0.30 -7.85
CA ILE A 8 -4.41 -0.95 -7.11
C ILE A 8 -4.16 -0.70 -5.62
N GLU A 9 -4.96 -1.33 -4.78
CA GLU A 9 -4.71 -1.34 -3.34
C GLU A 9 -3.87 -2.57 -2.99
N VAL A 10 -2.73 -2.32 -2.34
CA VAL A 10 -1.77 -3.36 -1.98
C VAL A 10 -1.52 -3.33 -0.48
N ALA A 11 -1.62 -4.51 0.14
CA ALA A 11 -1.37 -4.71 1.56
C ALA A 11 -0.04 -5.46 1.78
N GLY A 12 0.77 -4.96 2.70
CA GLY A 12 2.10 -5.49 3.00
C GLY A 12 2.37 -5.54 4.49
N ARG A 13 3.41 -6.27 4.88
CA ARG A 13 3.82 -6.35 6.29
C ARG A 13 4.43 -5.03 6.78
N THR A 14 4.95 -4.25 5.85
CA THR A 14 5.47 -2.89 6.02
C THR A 14 5.04 -2.04 4.83
N LEU A 15 5.15 -0.72 4.97
CA LEU A 15 4.85 0.21 3.89
C LEU A 15 5.68 -0.10 2.63
N ASP A 16 6.96 -0.42 2.83
CA ASP A 16 7.89 -0.73 1.76
C ASP A 16 7.48 -1.98 0.98
N GLU A 17 7.15 -3.06 1.69
CA GLU A 17 6.61 -4.30 1.08
C GLU A 17 5.33 -4.05 0.29
N ALA A 18 4.44 -3.20 0.80
CA ALA A 18 3.19 -2.89 0.13
C ALA A 18 3.44 -2.10 -1.17
N VAL A 19 4.41 -1.18 -1.14
CA VAL A 19 4.81 -0.40 -2.31
C VAL A 19 5.50 -1.28 -3.35
N GLU A 20 6.52 -2.05 -2.97
CA GLU A 20 7.25 -2.93 -3.89
C GLU A 20 6.29 -3.88 -4.60
N LYS A 21 5.40 -4.55 -3.87
CA LYS A 21 4.42 -5.47 -4.46
C LYS A 21 3.50 -4.84 -5.48
N GLY A 22 3.13 -3.58 -5.30
CA GLY A 22 2.29 -2.91 -6.28
C GLY A 22 3.08 -2.33 -7.46
N LEU A 23 4.32 -1.89 -7.23
CA LEU A 23 5.24 -1.53 -8.32
C LEU A 23 5.53 -2.73 -9.23
N GLU A 24 5.77 -3.90 -8.64
CA GLU A 24 5.99 -5.14 -9.38
C GLU A 24 4.75 -5.54 -10.19
N GLN A 25 3.54 -5.41 -9.62
CA GLN A 25 2.29 -5.70 -10.31
C GLN A 25 2.00 -4.74 -11.47
N LEU A 26 2.27 -3.45 -11.29
CA LEU A 26 2.10 -2.44 -12.34
C LEU A 26 3.29 -2.43 -13.32
N ASN A 27 4.39 -3.10 -12.98
CA ASN A 27 5.66 -3.04 -13.70
C ASN A 27 6.17 -1.60 -13.93
N LEU A 28 5.83 -0.71 -13.00
CA LEU A 28 6.18 0.71 -13.04
C LEU A 28 7.22 1.02 -11.97
N ARG A 29 7.96 2.12 -12.18
CA ARG A 29 8.82 2.67 -11.15
C ARG A 29 8.01 3.55 -10.21
N ARG A 30 8.51 3.67 -8.98
CA ARG A 30 7.97 4.48 -7.89
C ARG A 30 7.74 5.97 -8.22
N ASP A 31 8.47 6.46 -9.20
CA ASP A 31 8.38 7.82 -9.75
C ASP A 31 7.26 7.97 -10.79
N GLN A 32 6.79 6.86 -11.37
CA GLN A 32 5.76 6.83 -12.42
C GLN A 32 4.36 6.53 -11.88
N VAL A 33 4.19 6.44 -10.57
CA VAL A 33 2.95 6.02 -9.91
C VAL A 33 2.72 6.86 -8.65
N ASP A 34 1.46 7.18 -8.36
CA ASP A 34 1.09 7.94 -7.17
C ASP A 34 0.92 7.00 -5.98
N ILE A 35 1.81 7.10 -5.00
CA ILE A 35 1.73 6.27 -3.78
C ILE A 35 0.91 7.01 -2.74
N GLN A 36 -0.27 6.48 -2.45
CA GLN A 36 -1.11 6.97 -1.37
C GLN A 36 -1.08 5.98 -0.20
N ILE A 37 -0.61 6.45 0.96
CA ILE A 37 -0.57 5.63 2.17
C ILE A 37 -1.96 5.60 2.79
N LEU A 38 -2.60 4.43 2.76
CA LEU A 38 -3.92 4.21 3.36
C LEU A 38 -3.78 3.78 4.84
N ALA A 39 -2.76 2.99 5.14
CA ALA A 39 -2.43 2.56 6.49
C ALA A 39 -0.93 2.35 6.64
N ASP A 40 -0.32 2.94 7.67
CA ASP A 40 1.11 2.82 7.96
C ASP A 40 1.47 1.47 8.61
N GLY A 41 0.47 0.68 9.03
CA GLY A 41 0.69 -0.63 9.65
C GLY A 41 1.41 -0.54 11.00
N ALA A 42 1.44 0.63 11.66
CA ALA A 42 2.09 0.78 12.95
C ALA A 42 1.64 -0.33 13.89
N ARG A 43 2.65 -1.00 14.44
CA ARG A 43 2.51 -1.87 15.58
C ARG A 43 1.92 -1.02 16.69
N THR A 44 0.61 -1.13 16.91
CA THR A 44 0.04 -0.58 18.13
C THR A 44 0.73 -1.29 19.29
N LEU A 45 1.47 -0.52 20.09
CA LEU A 45 2.13 -1.01 21.29
C LEU A 45 1.11 -1.54 22.31
N LEU A 46 -0.19 -1.28 22.08
CA LEU A 46 -1.32 -1.80 22.82
C LEU A 46 -1.99 -2.97 22.05
N GLY A 47 -1.33 -4.12 22.05
CA GLY A 47 -1.97 -5.41 21.76
C GLY A 47 -1.68 -6.01 20.39
N PHE A 48 -0.66 -6.88 20.36
CA PHE A 48 -0.54 -8.20 19.70
C PHE A 48 -1.13 -8.48 18.30
N ARG A 49 -1.69 -7.50 17.60
CA ARG A 49 -2.20 -7.66 16.23
C ARG A 49 -1.20 -7.00 15.29
N PRO A 50 -0.62 -7.74 14.34
CA PRO A 50 0.17 -7.11 13.29
C PRO A 50 -0.76 -6.19 12.49
N GLY A 51 -0.56 -4.87 12.64
CA GLY A 51 -1.12 -3.91 11.69
C GLY A 51 -0.52 -4.22 10.32
N GLN A 52 -1.36 -4.33 9.30
CA GLN A 52 -0.90 -4.50 7.93
C GLN A 52 -0.82 -3.12 7.29
N ALA A 53 0.33 -2.79 6.72
CA ALA A 53 0.47 -1.56 5.95
C ALA A 53 -0.34 -1.70 4.65
N ARG A 54 -0.99 -0.61 4.24
CA ARG A 54 -1.76 -0.55 3.00
C ARG A 54 -1.40 0.70 2.25
N VAL A 55 -1.16 0.52 0.96
CA VAL A 55 -0.91 1.62 0.02
C VAL A 55 -1.80 1.45 -1.18
N ARG A 56 -2.12 2.56 -1.81
CA ARG A 56 -2.73 2.63 -3.12
C ARG A 56 -1.69 3.16 -4.09
N LEU A 57 -1.62 2.54 -5.25
CA LEU A 57 -0.72 2.83 -6.36
C LEU A 57 -1.54 3.02 -7.63
#